data_AF-A0AAV5RGL4-F1
#
_entry.id   AF-A0AAV5RGL4-F1
#
_cell.length_a   1.000
_cell.length_b   1.000
_cell.length_c   1.000
_cell.angle_alpha   90.00
_cell.angle_beta   90.00
_cell.angle_gamma   90.00
#
_symmetry.space_group_name_H-M   'P 1'
#
loop_
_entity.id
_entity.type
_entity.pdbx_description
1 polymer ?
#
loop_
_entity_poly.entity_id
_entity_poly.type
_entity_poly.pdbx_seq_one_letter_code
_entity_poly.pdbx_strand_id
1 'polypeptide(L)'
;MNFKSLATGIMLVAGGFILGAIYSNWSYDYYLLWVSPTPEDMLVKSLEHYRIKATQPKFLHHVLHAVFLLGGLSATVKLFQPTESNTLFDGGSLFLFFICVVFYITNLVPSSYSLISGDWVDLDAETGVKYIGASQILMVLTIFGVLALQFGQWWAANEEERLLKLQRQKELEEAENIEKEDETETKTKTEAVSSNVSSSKAHKRR
;
A
#
# COMPACT_ATOMS: atom_id res chain seq x y z
N MET A 1 17.63 -4.89 7.67
CA MET A 1 16.52 -4.65 6.71
C MET A 1 15.29 -4.28 7.51
N ASN A 2 14.60 -3.18 7.18
CA ASN A 2 13.38 -2.80 7.90
C ASN A 2 12.29 -3.82 7.56
N PHE A 3 11.84 -4.60 8.55
CA PHE A 3 10.88 -5.70 8.32
C PHE A 3 9.54 -5.20 7.75
N LYS A 4 9.15 -3.96 8.08
CA LYS A 4 7.97 -3.32 7.50
C LYS A 4 8.11 -2.98 6.03
N SER A 5 9.27 -2.45 5.60
CA SER A 5 9.46 -2.09 4.19
C SER A 5 9.46 -3.33 3.31
N LEU A 6 10.01 -4.44 3.81
CA LEU A 6 9.87 -5.75 3.17
C LEU A 6 8.42 -6.17 3.07
N ALA A 7 7.65 -6.09 4.16
CA ALA A 7 6.24 -6.46 4.15
C ALA A 7 5.41 -5.61 3.18
N THR A 8 5.65 -4.29 3.10
CA THR A 8 5.05 -3.43 2.08
C THR A 8 5.40 -3.91 0.67
N GLY A 9 6.67 -4.23 0.41
CA GLY A 9 7.10 -4.75 -0.90
C GLY A 9 6.39 -6.06 -1.27
N ILE A 10 6.31 -7.02 -0.33
CA ILE A 10 5.60 -8.28 -0.54
C ILE A 10 4.12 -8.02 -0.84
N MET A 11 3.48 -7.12 -0.11
CA MET A 11 2.07 -6.78 -0.33
C MET A 11 1.82 -6.17 -1.71
N LEU A 12 2.68 -5.24 -2.14
CA LEU A 12 2.58 -4.62 -3.48
C LEU A 12 2.77 -5.66 -4.59
N VAL A 13 3.75 -6.55 -4.45
CA VAL A 13 4.02 -7.61 -5.42
C VAL A 13 2.85 -8.62 -5.45
N ALA A 14 2.34 -9.03 -4.30
CA ALA A 14 1.20 -9.94 -4.21
C ALA A 14 -0.06 -9.32 -4.81
N GLY A 15 -0.37 -8.07 -4.46
CA GLY A 15 -1.49 -7.31 -5.03
C GLY A 15 -1.38 -7.16 -6.54
N GLY A 16 -0.19 -6.80 -7.04
CA GLY A 16 0.08 -6.70 -8.48
C GLY A 16 -0.09 -8.02 -9.21
N PHE A 17 0.38 -9.14 -8.63
CA PHE A 17 0.19 -10.47 -9.20
C PHE A 17 -1.29 -10.87 -9.26
N ILE A 18 -2.05 -10.65 -8.17
CA ILE A 18 -3.49 -10.95 -8.12
C ILE A 18 -4.24 -10.12 -9.18
N LEU A 19 -3.95 -8.82 -9.29
CA LEU A 19 -4.53 -7.96 -10.31
C LEU A 19 -4.15 -8.43 -11.73
N GLY A 20 -2.91 -8.86 -11.95
CA GLY A 20 -2.47 -9.43 -13.23
C GLY A 20 -3.24 -10.72 -13.59
N ALA A 21 -3.45 -11.60 -12.62
CA ALA A 21 -4.21 -12.85 -12.79
C ALA A 21 -5.71 -12.62 -13.04
N ILE A 22 -6.25 -11.50 -12.57
CA ILE A 22 -7.62 -11.06 -12.90
C ILE A 22 -7.63 -10.40 -14.28
N TYR A 23 -6.70 -9.50 -14.55
CA TYR A 23 -6.57 -8.80 -15.83
C TYR A 23 -6.43 -9.76 -17.03
N SER A 24 -5.80 -10.93 -16.83
CA SER A 24 -5.73 -11.95 -17.88
C SER A 24 -7.09 -12.47 -18.36
N ASN A 25 -8.18 -12.20 -17.63
CA ASN A 25 -9.56 -12.59 -18.01
C ASN A 25 -10.34 -11.42 -18.63
N TRP A 26 -9.76 -10.21 -18.69
CA TRP A 26 -10.45 -8.98 -19.09
C TRP A 26 -11.08 -9.05 -20.48
N SER A 27 -10.41 -9.75 -21.42
CA SER A 27 -10.94 -9.94 -22.78
C SER A 27 -12.27 -10.71 -22.83
N TYR A 28 -12.60 -11.45 -21.78
CA TYR A 28 -13.86 -12.17 -21.64
C TYR A 28 -14.84 -11.37 -20.78
N ASP A 29 -14.39 -10.90 -19.61
CA ASP A 29 -15.22 -10.15 -18.67
C ASP A 29 -15.79 -8.87 -19.26
N TYR A 30 -15.07 -8.22 -20.17
CA TYR A 30 -15.55 -7.05 -20.90
C TYR A 30 -16.92 -7.30 -21.55
N TYR A 31 -17.05 -8.42 -22.27
CA TYR A 31 -18.29 -8.76 -22.98
C TYR A 31 -19.38 -9.26 -22.04
N LEU A 32 -19.01 -9.94 -20.96
CA LEU A 32 -19.97 -10.45 -19.97
C LEU A 32 -20.65 -9.32 -19.20
N LEU A 33 -19.91 -8.24 -18.90
CA LEU A 33 -20.35 -7.20 -17.97
C LEU A 33 -20.74 -5.88 -18.64
N TRP A 34 -20.10 -5.51 -19.76
CA TRP A 34 -20.30 -4.19 -20.38
C TRP A 34 -20.96 -4.22 -21.76
N VAL A 35 -21.26 -5.40 -22.32
CA VAL A 35 -21.96 -5.53 -23.60
C VAL A 35 -23.31 -6.21 -23.38
N SER A 36 -24.39 -5.51 -23.77
CA SER A 36 -25.77 -5.99 -23.59
C SER A 36 -26.57 -5.87 -24.91
N PRO A 37 -27.16 -6.97 -25.41
CA PRO A 37 -27.02 -8.33 -24.91
C PRO A 37 -25.58 -8.87 -25.11
N THR A 38 -25.15 -9.79 -24.26
CA THR A 38 -23.86 -10.46 -24.43
C THR A 38 -23.88 -11.27 -25.74
N PRO A 39 -22.92 -11.09 -26.66
CA PRO A 39 -22.87 -11.87 -27.90
C PRO A 39 -22.76 -13.36 -27.60
N GLU A 40 -23.55 -14.19 -28.29
CA GLU A 40 -23.63 -15.63 -28.04
C GLU A 40 -22.27 -16.32 -28.22
N ASP A 41 -21.50 -15.94 -29.24
CA ASP A 41 -20.17 -16.48 -29.49
C ASP A 41 -19.18 -16.15 -28.36
N MET A 42 -19.29 -14.95 -27.78
CA MET A 42 -18.48 -14.52 -26.64
C MET A 42 -18.91 -15.18 -25.34
N LEU A 43 -20.19 -15.47 -25.18
CA LEU A 43 -20.69 -16.23 -24.03
C LEU A 43 -20.09 -17.64 -24.00
N VAL A 44 -20.13 -18.34 -25.13
CA VAL A 44 -19.55 -19.69 -25.27
C VAL A 44 -18.04 -19.69 -25.00
N LYS A 45 -17.30 -18.74 -25.62
CA LYS A 45 -15.86 -18.59 -25.39
C LYS A 45 -15.52 -18.29 -23.94
N SER A 46 -16.34 -17.49 -23.25
CA SER A 46 -16.12 -17.14 -21.84
C SER A 46 -16.35 -18.34 -20.92
N LEU A 47 -17.40 -19.13 -21.18
CA LEU A 47 -17.66 -20.38 -20.45
C LEU A 47 -16.50 -21.37 -20.63
N GLU A 48 -16.01 -21.55 -21.85
CA GLU A 48 -14.87 -22.42 -22.14
C GLU A 48 -13.59 -21.93 -21.45
N HIS A 49 -13.27 -20.63 -21.56
CA HIS A 49 -12.12 -20.00 -20.89
C HIS A 49 -12.12 -20.27 -19.38
N TYR A 50 -13.26 -20.01 -18.73
CA TYR A 50 -13.38 -20.22 -17.30
C TYR A 50 -13.37 -21.69 -16.90
N ARG A 51 -13.88 -22.59 -17.75
CA ARG A 51 -13.77 -24.05 -17.54
C ARG A 51 -12.34 -24.54 -17.67
N ILE A 52 -11.57 -24.05 -18.64
CA ILE A 52 -10.12 -24.34 -18.76
C ILE A 52 -9.40 -23.85 -17.50
N LYS A 53 -9.73 -22.65 -17.03
CA LYS A 53 -9.17 -22.11 -15.78
C LYS A 53 -9.56 -22.93 -14.55
N ALA A 54 -10.76 -23.48 -14.48
CA ALA A 54 -11.20 -24.33 -13.37
C ALA A 54 -10.53 -25.73 -13.39
N THR A 55 -10.12 -26.21 -14.57
CA THR A 55 -9.55 -27.55 -14.78
C THR A 55 -8.03 -27.55 -14.98
N GLN A 56 -7.37 -26.40 -14.83
CA GLN A 56 -5.93 -26.27 -14.98
C GLN A 56 -5.17 -27.13 -13.94
N PRO A 57 -3.89 -27.46 -14.20
CA PRO A 57 -3.10 -28.25 -13.26
C PRO A 57 -3.07 -27.61 -11.86
N LYS A 58 -3.28 -28.43 -10.82
CA LYS A 58 -3.39 -27.98 -9.41
C LYS A 58 -2.25 -27.07 -8.97
N PHE A 59 -1.04 -27.28 -9.50
CA PHE A 59 0.11 -26.43 -9.21
C PHE A 59 -0.17 -24.94 -9.47
N LEU A 60 -0.87 -24.58 -10.55
CA LEU A 60 -1.17 -23.17 -10.87
C LEU A 60 -2.14 -22.56 -9.83
N HIS A 61 -3.12 -23.33 -9.35
CA HIS A 61 -3.97 -22.90 -8.24
C HIS A 61 -3.16 -22.70 -6.96
N HIS A 62 -2.23 -23.61 -6.64
CA HIS A 62 -1.38 -23.48 -5.46
C HIS A 62 -0.44 -22.27 -5.52
N VAL A 63 0.07 -21.90 -6.70
CA VAL A 63 0.84 -20.66 -6.88
C VAL A 63 -0.01 -19.45 -6.52
N LEU A 64 -1.25 -19.37 -7.04
CA LEU A 64 -2.16 -18.27 -6.71
C LEU A 64 -2.48 -18.22 -5.19
N HIS A 65 -2.76 -19.38 -4.58
CA HIS A 65 -2.99 -19.45 -3.13
C HIS A 65 -1.77 -19.03 -2.33
N ALA A 66 -0.55 -19.41 -2.75
CA ALA A 66 0.68 -18.97 -2.10
C ALA A 66 0.83 -17.45 -2.16
N VAL A 67 0.46 -16.82 -3.28
CA VAL A 67 0.46 -15.35 -3.41
C VAL A 67 -0.56 -14.72 -2.46
N PHE A 68 -1.78 -15.26 -2.36
CA PHE A 68 -2.77 -14.80 -1.38
C PHE A 68 -2.26 -14.93 0.06
N LEU A 69 -1.61 -16.04 0.40
CA LEU A 69 -1.03 -16.26 1.72
C LEU A 69 0.11 -15.27 2.01
N LEU A 70 1.00 -15.03 1.05
CA LEU A 70 2.10 -14.07 1.20
C LEU A 70 1.56 -12.64 1.37
N GLY A 71 0.57 -12.25 0.56
CA GLY A 71 -0.10 -10.94 0.68
C GLY A 71 -0.79 -10.79 2.03
N GLY A 72 -1.56 -11.78 2.47
CA GLY A 72 -2.23 -11.77 3.77
C GLY A 72 -1.25 -11.72 4.95
N LEU A 73 -0.20 -12.55 4.92
CA LEU A 73 0.83 -12.55 5.95
C LEU A 73 1.55 -11.21 6.03
N SER A 74 1.84 -10.59 4.88
CA SER A 74 2.47 -9.27 4.84
C SER A 74 1.57 -8.20 5.49
N ALA A 75 0.27 -8.23 5.23
CA ALA A 75 -0.69 -7.31 5.85
C ALA A 75 -0.78 -7.51 7.38
N THR A 76 -0.75 -8.75 7.87
CA THR A 76 -0.71 -9.04 9.32
C THR A 76 0.62 -8.61 9.95
N VAL A 77 1.75 -8.88 9.28
CA VAL A 77 3.09 -8.51 9.78
C VAL A 77 3.20 -7.00 10.03
N LYS A 78 2.62 -6.18 9.16
CA LYS A 78 2.67 -4.72 9.29
C LYS A 78 1.97 -4.18 10.55
N LEU A 79 1.02 -4.93 11.13
CA LEU A 79 0.31 -4.55 12.35
C LEU A 79 1.16 -4.61 13.63
N PHE A 80 2.27 -5.36 13.66
CA PHE A 80 3.03 -5.57 14.90
C PHE A 80 3.87 -4.38 15.38
N GLN A 81 3.83 -3.24 14.69
CA GLN A 81 4.51 -2.01 15.11
C GLN A 81 3.60 -0.79 14.87
N PRO A 82 2.53 -0.62 15.65
CA PRO A 82 1.57 0.46 15.44
C PRO A 82 2.19 1.83 15.76
N THR A 83 2.12 2.76 14.82
CA THR A 83 2.12 4.20 15.08
C THR A 83 0.74 4.74 14.69
N GLU A 84 0.26 5.85 15.25
CA GLU A 84 -1.12 6.33 15.02
C GLU A 84 -1.48 6.44 13.53
N SER A 85 -0.62 7.09 12.73
CA SER A 85 -0.78 7.23 11.27
C SER A 85 -0.75 5.87 10.55
N ASN A 86 0.20 5.01 10.90
CA ASN A 86 0.42 3.72 10.24
C ASN A 86 -0.71 2.71 10.50
N THR A 87 -1.39 2.81 11.64
CA THR A 87 -2.43 1.84 12.06
C THR A 87 -3.66 1.90 11.16
N LEU A 88 -4.06 3.10 10.70
CA LEU A 88 -5.23 3.25 9.82
C LEU A 88 -4.96 2.68 8.42
N PHE A 89 -3.79 2.99 7.84
CA PHE A 89 -3.41 2.49 6.53
C PHE A 89 -3.21 0.96 6.53
N ASP A 90 -2.53 0.43 7.54
CA ASP A 90 -2.27 -1.01 7.65
C ASP A 90 -3.53 -1.81 8.01
N GLY A 91 -4.35 -1.32 8.93
CA GLY A 91 -5.63 -1.92 9.29
C GLY A 91 -6.62 -1.94 8.13
N GLY A 92 -6.75 -0.80 7.42
CA GLY A 92 -7.60 -0.71 6.23
C GLY A 92 -7.13 -1.63 5.10
N SER A 93 -5.81 -1.74 4.90
CA SER A 93 -5.23 -2.63 3.90
C SER A 93 -5.48 -4.10 4.23
N LEU A 94 -5.32 -4.50 5.50
CA LEU A 94 -5.66 -5.86 5.94
C LEU A 94 -7.14 -6.16 5.74
N PHE A 95 -8.02 -5.22 6.10
CA PHE A 95 -9.46 -5.39 5.93
C PHE A 95 -9.84 -5.58 4.46
N LEU A 96 -9.36 -4.71 3.56
CA LEU A 96 -9.62 -4.84 2.13
C LEU A 96 -9.05 -6.13 1.53
N PHE A 97 -7.84 -6.53 1.95
CA PHE A 97 -7.24 -7.79 1.50
C PHE A 97 -8.07 -8.99 1.98
N PHE A 98 -8.54 -8.96 3.22
CA PHE A 98 -9.40 -10.00 3.77
C PHE A 98 -10.71 -10.11 2.99
N ILE A 99 -11.38 -8.99 2.67
CA ILE A 99 -12.58 -8.99 1.83
C ILE A 99 -12.30 -9.58 0.44
N CYS A 100 -11.15 -9.29 -0.16
CA CYS A 100 -10.74 -9.91 -1.41
C CYS A 100 -10.65 -11.45 -1.31
N VAL A 101 -10.03 -11.95 -0.23
CA VAL A 101 -9.94 -13.39 0.05
C VAL A 101 -11.33 -14.00 0.26
N VAL A 102 -12.23 -13.30 0.95
CA VAL A 102 -13.63 -13.75 1.11
C VAL A 102 -14.28 -13.90 -0.25
N PHE A 103 -14.27 -12.88 -1.12
CA PHE A 103 -14.85 -12.99 -2.47
C PHE A 103 -14.24 -14.13 -3.28
N TYR A 104 -12.93 -14.36 -3.18
CA TYR A 104 -12.28 -15.49 -3.83
C TYR A 104 -12.88 -16.83 -3.35
N ILE A 105 -12.96 -17.04 -2.04
CA ILE A 105 -13.41 -18.31 -1.44
C ILE A 105 -14.91 -18.51 -1.63
N THR A 106 -15.74 -17.48 -1.42
CA THR A 106 -17.20 -17.62 -1.42
C THR A 106 -17.81 -17.55 -2.80
N ASN A 107 -17.14 -16.90 -3.76
CA ASN A 107 -17.70 -16.70 -5.09
C ASN A 107 -16.94 -17.55 -6.12
N LEU A 108 -15.63 -17.33 -6.28
CA LEU A 108 -14.89 -17.94 -7.38
C LEU A 108 -14.65 -19.45 -7.20
N VAL A 109 -14.39 -19.91 -5.97
CA VAL A 109 -14.20 -21.34 -5.71
C VAL A 109 -15.49 -22.14 -6.00
N PRO A 110 -16.67 -21.81 -5.46
CA PRO A 110 -17.93 -22.46 -5.84
C PRO A 110 -18.22 -22.38 -7.33
N SER A 111 -18.05 -21.21 -7.96
CA SER A 111 -18.29 -21.08 -9.40
C SER A 111 -17.36 -21.96 -10.23
N SER A 112 -16.13 -22.22 -9.78
CA SER A 112 -15.23 -23.16 -10.45
C SER A 112 -15.75 -24.60 -10.42
N TYR A 113 -16.38 -25.02 -9.33
CA TYR A 113 -17.04 -26.32 -9.27
C TYR A 113 -18.26 -26.38 -10.19
N SER A 114 -19.10 -25.34 -10.19
CA SER A 114 -20.27 -25.24 -11.07
C SER A 114 -19.90 -25.24 -12.56
N LEU A 115 -18.78 -24.62 -12.95
CA LEU A 115 -18.25 -24.68 -14.32
C LEU A 115 -17.88 -26.10 -14.77
N ILE A 116 -17.41 -26.93 -13.84
CA ILE A 116 -16.98 -28.30 -14.13
C ILE A 116 -18.18 -29.25 -14.16
N SER A 117 -19.06 -29.14 -13.15
CA SER A 117 -20.25 -29.99 -13.04
C SER A 117 -21.34 -29.61 -14.05
N GLY A 118 -21.38 -28.36 -14.48
CA GLY A 118 -22.51 -27.78 -15.21
C GLY A 118 -23.72 -27.50 -14.31
N ASP A 119 -23.58 -27.70 -13.00
CA ASP A 119 -24.64 -27.51 -12.01
C ASP A 119 -24.50 -26.14 -11.35
N TRP A 120 -25.34 -25.22 -11.79
CA TRP A 120 -25.44 -23.86 -11.30
C TRP A 120 -26.72 -23.78 -10.45
N VAL A 121 -26.55 -23.82 -9.12
CA VAL A 121 -27.67 -23.83 -8.17
C VAL A 121 -28.60 -22.65 -8.45
N ASP A 122 -29.79 -22.94 -8.96
CA ASP A 122 -30.85 -21.97 -9.33
C ASP A 122 -30.46 -20.87 -10.33
N LEU A 123 -29.36 -21.06 -11.07
CA LEU A 123 -28.87 -20.12 -12.07
C LEU A 123 -28.69 -20.81 -13.41
N ASP A 124 -28.92 -20.10 -14.49
CA ASP A 124 -28.49 -20.54 -15.81
C ASP A 124 -26.99 -20.25 -16.01
N ALA A 125 -26.36 -20.95 -16.95
CA ALA A 125 -24.92 -20.84 -17.18
C ALA A 125 -24.49 -19.41 -17.57
N GLU A 126 -25.34 -18.64 -18.24
CA GLU A 126 -25.05 -17.25 -18.59
C GLU A 126 -24.99 -16.36 -17.36
N THR A 127 -25.99 -16.44 -16.47
CA THR A 127 -25.96 -15.69 -15.21
C THR A 127 -24.79 -16.13 -14.33
N GLY A 128 -24.51 -17.43 -14.29
CA GLY A 128 -23.38 -17.99 -13.55
C GLY A 128 -22.01 -17.46 -13.99
N VAL A 129 -21.75 -17.38 -15.30
CA VAL A 129 -20.47 -16.86 -15.81
C VAL A 129 -20.38 -15.34 -15.66
N LYS A 130 -21.49 -14.60 -15.80
CA LYS A 130 -21.52 -13.16 -15.48
C LYS A 130 -21.23 -12.89 -14.01
N TYR A 131 -21.72 -13.75 -13.11
CA TYR A 131 -21.43 -13.68 -11.67
C TYR A 131 -19.93 -13.84 -11.36
N ILE A 132 -19.21 -14.70 -12.10
CA ILE A 132 -17.74 -14.81 -12.00
C ILE A 132 -17.08 -13.48 -12.37
N GLY A 133 -17.44 -12.91 -13.52
CA GLY A 133 -16.89 -11.63 -13.96
C GLY A 133 -17.14 -10.53 -12.93
N ALA A 134 -18.37 -10.40 -12.44
CA ALA A 134 -18.74 -9.41 -11.43
C ALA A 134 -17.91 -9.58 -10.14
N SER A 135 -17.72 -10.83 -9.69
CA SER A 135 -16.90 -11.14 -8.52
C SER A 135 -15.44 -10.73 -8.70
N GLN A 136 -14.87 -10.90 -9.90
CA GLN A 136 -13.52 -10.43 -10.20
C GLN A 136 -13.40 -8.91 -10.14
N ILE A 137 -14.43 -8.16 -10.53
CA ILE A 137 -14.43 -6.69 -10.38
C ILE A 137 -14.43 -6.27 -8.91
N LEU A 138 -15.18 -6.95 -8.06
CA LEU A 138 -15.14 -6.70 -6.61
C LEU A 138 -13.74 -6.98 -6.02
N MET A 139 -13.08 -8.04 -6.50
CA MET A 139 -11.69 -8.34 -6.13
C MET A 139 -10.71 -7.27 -6.65
N VAL A 140 -10.90 -6.74 -7.86
CA VAL A 140 -10.08 -5.63 -8.38
C VAL A 140 -10.24 -4.39 -7.51
N LEU A 141 -11.48 -4.00 -7.18
CA LEU A 141 -11.75 -2.82 -6.35
C LEU A 141 -11.08 -2.92 -4.97
N THR A 142 -11.17 -4.09 -4.34
CA THR A 142 -10.57 -4.31 -3.01
C THR A 142 -9.05 -4.29 -3.05
N ILE A 143 -8.40 -4.99 -3.99
CA ILE A 143 -6.94 -4.98 -4.13
C ILE A 143 -6.42 -3.61 -4.61
N PHE A 144 -7.13 -2.94 -5.52
CA PHE A 144 -6.79 -1.58 -5.90
C PHE A 144 -6.87 -0.63 -4.70
N GLY A 145 -7.88 -0.78 -3.83
CA GLY A 145 -7.96 -0.06 -2.57
C GLY A 145 -6.76 -0.33 -1.65
N VAL A 146 -6.27 -1.57 -1.57
CA VAL A 146 -5.02 -1.88 -0.85
C VAL A 146 -3.86 -1.09 -1.44
N LEU A 147 -3.67 -1.10 -2.77
CA LEU A 147 -2.59 -0.37 -3.41
C LEU A 147 -2.69 1.15 -3.18
N ALA A 148 -3.91 1.70 -3.23
CA ALA A 148 -4.16 3.11 -2.94
C ALA A 148 -3.77 3.47 -1.49
N LEU A 149 -4.08 2.61 -0.52
CA LEU A 149 -3.66 2.79 0.88
C LEU A 149 -2.15 2.66 1.04
N GLN A 150 -1.50 1.73 0.33
CA GLN A 150 -0.04 1.61 0.34
C GLN A 150 0.64 2.85 -0.23
N PHE A 151 0.09 3.40 -1.31
CA PHE A 151 0.56 4.65 -1.89
C PHE A 151 0.33 5.83 -0.95
N GLY A 152 -0.84 5.90 -0.30
CA GLY A 152 -1.15 6.92 0.71
C GLY A 152 -0.22 6.88 1.91
N GLN A 153 0.11 5.68 2.39
CA GLN A 153 1.08 5.49 3.47
C GLN A 153 2.49 5.95 3.07
N TRP A 154 2.93 5.64 1.84
CA TRP A 154 4.20 6.13 1.31
C TRP A 154 4.22 7.67 1.21
N TRP A 155 3.14 8.27 0.70
CA TRP A 155 3.00 9.72 0.60
C TRP A 155 3.05 10.40 1.98
N ALA A 156 2.30 9.87 2.95
CA ALA A 156 2.29 10.38 4.33
C ALA A 156 3.67 10.28 4.97
N ALA A 157 4.36 9.15 4.83
CA ALA A 157 5.70 8.95 5.36
C ALA A 157 6.73 9.93 4.74
N ASN A 158 6.62 10.19 3.43
CA ASN A 158 7.51 11.12 2.75
C ASN A 158 7.30 12.57 3.20
N GLU A 159 6.04 12.98 3.42
CA GLU A 159 5.75 14.33 3.93
C GLU A 159 6.20 14.50 5.38
N GLU A 160 6.01 13.50 6.25
CA GLU A 160 6.54 13.48 7.62
C GLU A 160 8.06 13.66 7.63
N GLU A 161 8.79 12.96 6.75
CA GLU A 161 10.25 13.08 6.63
C GLU A 161 10.68 14.49 6.20
N ARG A 162 9.93 15.13 5.29
CA ARG A 162 10.20 16.50 4.83
C ARG A 162 10.05 17.51 5.97
N LEU A 163 8.99 17.39 6.76
CA LEU A 163 8.73 18.27 7.90
C LEU A 163 9.80 18.13 8.99
N LEU A 164 10.23 16.90 9.30
CA LEU A 164 11.29 16.65 10.28
C LEU A 164 12.64 17.25 9.85
N LYS A 165 12.98 17.18 8.54
CA LYS A 165 14.21 17.82 8.02
C LYS A 165 14.16 19.33 8.16
N LEU A 166 13.00 19.94 7.91
CA LEU A 166 12.82 21.38 8.07
C LEU A 166 12.91 21.81 9.54
N GLN A 167 12.33 21.04 10.47
CA GLN A 167 12.46 21.28 11.91
C GLN A 167 13.92 21.20 12.36
N ARG A 168 14.65 20.15 11.95
CA ARG A 168 16.07 19.99 12.28
C ARG A 168 16.93 21.12 11.72
N GLN A 169 16.63 21.62 10.52
CA GLN A 169 17.34 22.77 9.96
C GLN A 169 17.13 24.03 10.80
N LYS A 170 15.88 24.30 11.21
CA LYS A 170 15.58 25.43 12.10
C LYS A 170 16.28 25.32 13.44
N GLU A 171 16.28 24.14 14.06
CA GLU A 171 16.98 23.90 15.34
C GLU A 171 18.50 24.15 15.21
N LEU A 172 19.11 23.78 14.08
CA LEU A 172 20.52 24.04 13.80
C LEU A 172 20.79 25.54 13.55
N GLU A 173 19.93 26.23 12.81
CA GLU A 173 20.01 27.68 12.59
C GLU A 173 19.83 28.47 13.89
N GLU A 174 18.91 28.05 14.75
CA GLU A 174 18.72 28.63 16.09
C GLU A 174 19.94 28.40 16.98
N ALA A 175 20.51 27.18 16.98
CA ALA A 175 21.73 26.89 17.73
C ALA A 175 22.93 27.70 17.24
N GLU A 176 23.10 27.85 15.91
CA GLU A 176 24.18 28.65 15.32
C GLU A 176 24.00 30.15 15.62
N ASN A 177 22.77 30.65 15.65
CA ASN A 177 22.49 32.04 16.03
C ASN A 177 22.76 32.31 17.51
N ILE A 178 22.40 31.39 18.42
CA ILE A 178 22.73 31.49 19.85
C ILE A 178 24.26 31.48 20.05
N GLU A 179 24.98 30.59 19.36
CA GLU A 179 26.44 30.52 19.46
C GLU A 179 27.11 31.80 18.93
N LYS A 180 26.58 32.38 17.84
CA LYS A 180 27.01 33.70 17.35
C LYS A 180 26.71 34.83 18.34
N GLU A 181 25.55 34.82 19.00
CA GLU A 181 25.21 35.81 20.02
C GLU A 181 26.14 35.71 21.25
N ASP A 182 26.43 34.49 21.73
CA ASP A 182 27.37 34.24 22.84
C ASP A 182 28.81 34.65 22.50
N GLU A 183 29.28 34.39 21.27
CA GLU A 183 30.59 34.86 20.81
C GLU A 183 30.66 36.39 20.73
N THR A 184 29.57 37.03 20.31
CA THR A 184 29.49 38.49 20.18
C THR A 184 29.47 39.16 21.55
N GLU A 185 28.71 38.63 22.52
CA GLU A 185 28.75 39.08 23.91
C GLU A 185 30.13 38.89 24.55
N THR A 186 30.79 37.77 24.30
CA THR A 186 32.11 37.46 24.86
C THR A 186 33.19 38.40 24.33
N LYS A 187 33.16 38.72 23.02
CA LYS A 187 34.06 39.73 22.41
C LYS A 187 33.79 41.12 22.99
N THR A 188 32.53 41.50 23.15
CA THR A 188 32.14 42.81 23.69
C THR A 188 32.57 42.97 25.17
N LYS A 189 32.43 41.92 26.00
CA LYS A 189 32.93 41.91 27.38
C LYS A 189 34.46 41.95 27.44
N THR A 190 35.15 41.26 26.54
CA THR A 190 36.63 41.26 26.48
C THR A 190 37.18 42.63 26.07
N GLU A 191 36.55 43.32 25.12
CA GLU A 191 36.89 44.70 24.73
C GLU A 191 36.58 45.74 25.83
N ALA A 192 35.46 45.57 26.55
CA ALA A 192 35.10 46.42 27.69
C ALA A 192 36.08 46.25 28.88
N VAL A 193 36.58 45.04 29.13
CA VAL A 193 37.60 44.78 30.16
C VAL A 193 38.96 45.35 29.75
N SER A 194 39.35 45.21 28.47
CA SER A 194 40.60 45.78 27.93
C SER A 194 40.65 47.32 28.02
N SER A 195 39.54 47.99 27.70
CA SER A 195 39.43 49.45 27.76
C SER A 195 39.44 50.00 29.21
N ASN A 196 38.83 49.29 30.16
CA ASN A 196 38.88 49.66 31.59
C ASN A 196 40.26 49.46 32.24
N VAL A 197 41.05 48.47 31.80
CA VAL A 197 42.43 48.27 32.28
C VAL A 197 43.36 49.38 31.74
N SER A 198 43.11 49.88 30.53
CA SER A 198 43.81 51.01 29.93
C SER A 198 43.54 52.34 30.66
N SER A 199 42.27 52.62 30.99
CA SER A 199 41.89 53.85 31.71
C SER A 199 42.39 53.87 33.16
N SER A 200 42.39 52.73 33.85
CA SER A 200 42.91 52.57 35.21
C SER A 200 44.42 52.82 35.32
N LYS A 201 45.21 52.36 34.33
CA LYS A 201 46.66 52.62 34.29
C LYS A 201 47.01 54.08 33.98
N ALA A 202 46.15 54.80 33.25
CA ALA A 202 46.34 56.22 32.94
C ALA A 202 46.06 57.13 34.16
N HIS A 203 45.12 56.77 35.02
CA HIS A 203 44.78 57.57 36.21
C HIS A 203 45.81 57.43 37.35
N LYS A 204 46.53 56.31 37.45
CA LYS A 204 47.53 56.06 38.51
C LYS A 204 48.91 56.70 38.27
N ARG A 205 49.10 57.44 37.16
CA ARG A 205 50.37 58.05 36.74
C ARG A 205 50.41 59.58 36.86
N ARG A 206 49.44 60.20 37.53
CA ARG A 206 49.44 61.63 37.84
C ARG A 206 49.61 61.88 39.32
#